data_AF-A0A534D6H0-F1
#
_entry.id   AF-A0A534D6H0-F1
#
_cell.length_a   1.000
_cell.length_b   1.000
_cell.length_c   1.000
_cell.angle_alpha   90.00
_cell.angle_beta   90.00
_cell.angle_gamma   90.00
#
_symmetry.space_group_name_H-M   'P 1'
#
loop_
_entity.id
_entity.type
_entity.pdbx_description
1 polymer ?
#
loop_
_entity_poly.entity_id
_entity_poly.type
_entity_poly.pdbx_seq_one_letter_code
_entity_poly.pdbx_strand_id
1 'polypeptide(L)'
;MKPSAAGVLGIAPHSGWAAAVLLAGTPAEPRVILRERLELSDARLPGSKQPYHELAGLPLAQAQTQLARFCTSAGGLAEGALRALLERAQAAGARHRLVPQA
;
A
#
# COMPACT_ATOMS: atom_id res chain seq x y z
N MET A 1 28.17 8.00 -16.03
CA MET A 1 27.32 7.96 -14.81
C MET A 1 27.24 6.52 -14.31
N LYS A 2 27.65 6.22 -13.07
CA LYS A 2 27.36 4.92 -12.45
C LYS A 2 25.84 4.81 -12.28
N PRO A 3 25.19 3.68 -12.62
CA PRO A 3 23.78 3.51 -12.32
C PRO A 3 23.60 3.63 -10.81
N SER A 4 22.75 4.57 -10.39
CA SER A 4 22.21 4.58 -9.02
C SER A 4 21.57 3.20 -8.81
N ALA A 5 22.02 2.44 -7.81
CA ALA A 5 21.44 1.13 -7.52
C ALA A 5 19.93 1.28 -7.37
N ALA A 6 19.17 0.51 -8.16
CA ALA A 6 17.72 0.56 -8.13
C ALA A 6 17.20 0.09 -6.77
N GLY A 7 16.31 0.87 -6.15
CA GLY A 7 15.65 0.49 -4.91
C GLY A 7 14.54 -0.54 -5.14
N VAL A 8 14.35 -1.42 -4.16
CA VAL A 8 13.32 -2.47 -4.12
C VAL A 8 12.29 -2.12 -3.05
N LEU A 9 11.01 -2.11 -3.41
CA LEU A 9 9.89 -1.89 -2.49
C LEU A 9 9.22 -3.22 -2.14
N GLY A 10 9.23 -3.57 -0.86
CA GLY A 10 8.44 -4.67 -0.30
C GLY A 10 7.18 -4.15 0.37
N ILE A 11 6.05 -4.84 0.19
CA ILE A 11 4.76 -4.50 0.79
C ILE A 11 4.17 -5.75 1.46
N ALA A 12 3.73 -5.61 2.71
CA ALA A 12 3.08 -6.67 3.49
C ALA A 12 1.71 -6.17 4.01
N PRO A 13 0.58 -6.62 3.40
CA PRO A 13 -0.75 -6.24 3.83
C PRO A 13 -1.14 -6.83 5.19
N HIS A 14 -1.92 -6.08 5.96
CA HIS A 14 -2.62 -6.50 7.16
C HIS A 14 -4.05 -5.90 7.19
N SER A 15 -4.87 -6.24 8.17
CA SER A 15 -6.28 -5.82 8.22
C SER A 15 -6.43 -4.29 8.30
N GLY A 16 -6.74 -3.68 7.15
CA GLY A 16 -6.97 -2.24 6.99
C GLY A 16 -5.72 -1.38 6.74
N TRP A 17 -4.53 -1.98 6.61
CA TRP A 17 -3.28 -1.26 6.35
C TRP A 17 -2.19 -2.17 5.76
N ALA A 18 -1.08 -1.63 5.27
CA ALA A 18 0.08 -2.41 4.84
C ALA A 18 1.39 -1.81 5.37
N ALA A 19 2.35 -2.68 5.72
CA ALA A 19 3.73 -2.26 5.91
C ALA A 19 4.40 -2.10 4.54
N ALA A 20 5.15 -1.01 4.35
CA ALA A 20 5.94 -0.79 3.15
C ALA A 20 7.39 -0.46 3.52
N VAL A 21 8.34 -1.13 2.88
CA VAL A 21 9.78 -0.95 3.12
C VAL A 21 10.50 -0.76 1.79
N LEU A 22 11.18 0.36 1.63
CA LEU A 22 12.06 0.62 0.50
C LEU A 22 13.51 0.34 0.91
N LEU A 23 14.13 -0.63 0.23
CA LEU A 23 15.54 -0.92 0.35
C LEU A 23 16.30 -0.36 -0.85
N ALA A 24 17.51 0.13 -0.63
CA ALA A 24 18.47 0.45 -1.70
C ALA A 24 19.90 0.07 -1.25
N GLY A 25 20.89 0.34 -2.09
CA GLY A 25 22.27 -0.07 -1.85
C GLY A 25 22.65 -1.31 -2.65
N THR A 26 23.66 -2.05 -2.20
CA THR A 26 24.12 -3.27 -2.88
C THR A 26 23.57 -4.51 -2.18
N PRO A 27 23.54 -5.68 -2.83
CA PRO A 27 23.15 -6.93 -2.14
C PRO A 27 24.01 -7.24 -0.91
N ALA A 28 25.28 -6.83 -0.90
CA ALA A 28 26.18 -7.00 0.24
C ALA A 28 25.98 -5.95 1.34
N GLU A 29 25.34 -4.82 1.02
CA GLU A 29 25.11 -3.72 1.96
C GLU A 29 23.74 -3.09 1.69
N PRO A 30 22.63 -3.77 2.05
CA PRO A 30 21.30 -3.23 1.90
C PRO A 30 21.04 -2.16 2.95
N ARG A 31 20.37 -1.07 2.56
CA ARG A 31 19.99 0.04 3.43
C ARG A 31 18.50 0.29 3.34
N VAL A 32 17.86 0.42 4.51
CA VAL A 32 16.47 0.88 4.60
C VAL A 32 16.43 2.37 4.32
N ILE A 33 15.75 2.75 3.25
CA ILE A 33 15.56 4.15 2.86
C ILE A 33 14.28 4.70 3.50
N LEU A 34 13.19 3.94 3.42
CA LEU A 34 11.90 4.31 4.00
C LEU A 34 11.24 3.09 4.64
N ARG A 35 10.49 3.35 5.72
CA ARG A 35 9.56 2.43 6.34
C ARG A 35 8.27 3.18 6.61
N GLU A 36 7.16 2.66 6.10
CA GLU A 36 5.88 3.35 6.13
C GLU A 36 4.76 2.39 6.49
N ARG A 37 3.75 2.94 7.14
CA ARG A 37 2.47 2.29 7.35
C ARG A 37 1.47 2.93 6.39
N LEU A 38 0.98 2.17 5.42
CA LEU A 38 0.01 2.63 4.44
C LEU A 38 -1.39 2.28 4.94
N GLU A 39 -2.22 3.28 5.25
CA GLU A 39 -3.61 3.02 5.61
C GLU A 39 -4.41 2.64 4.35
N LEU A 40 -5.14 1.53 4.43
CA LEU A 40 -5.95 0.97 3.33
C LEU A 40 -7.44 0.95 3.67
N SER A 41 -7.81 1.41 4.87
CA SER A 41 -9.19 1.57 5.31
C SER A 41 -9.49 3.05 5.55
N ASP A 42 -10.65 3.51 5.07
CA ASP A 42 -11.04 4.92 5.18
C ASP A 42 -11.80 5.14 6.48
N ALA A 43 -11.21 5.92 7.39
CA ALA A 43 -11.84 6.27 8.66
C ALA A 43 -13.17 7.03 8.50
N ARG A 44 -13.43 7.60 7.31
CA ARG A 44 -14.68 8.30 6.97
C ARG A 44 -15.73 7.36 6.38
N LEU A 45 -15.38 6.09 6.14
CA LEU A 45 -16.27 5.06 5.62
C LEU A 45 -16.40 3.92 6.65
N PRO A 46 -17.36 4.02 7.60
CA PRO A 46 -17.57 3.01 8.62
C PRO A 46 -17.69 1.59 8.03
N GLY A 47 -17.16 0.61 8.76
CA GLY A 47 -17.15 -0.80 8.34
C GLY A 47 -16.07 -1.18 7.31
N SER A 48 -15.41 -0.21 6.66
CA SER A 48 -14.42 -0.53 5.61
C SER A 48 -13.18 -1.26 6.13
N LYS A 49 -12.88 -1.18 7.43
CA LYS A 49 -11.77 -1.91 8.08
C LYS A 49 -12.09 -3.39 8.29
N GLN A 50 -13.36 -3.74 8.45
CA GLN A 50 -13.82 -5.11 8.65
C GLN A 50 -15.02 -5.43 7.74
N PRO A 51 -14.82 -5.46 6.40
CA PRO A 51 -15.90 -5.60 5.43
C PRO A 51 -16.78 -6.84 5.68
N TYR A 52 -16.19 -7.96 6.08
CA TYR A 52 -16.95 -9.17 6.35
C TYR A 52 -17.98 -8.97 7.47
N HIS A 53 -17.56 -8.41 8.61
CA HIS A 53 -18.46 -8.21 9.76
C HIS A 53 -19.52 -7.15 9.49
N GLU A 54 -19.17 -6.11 8.73
CA GLU A 54 -20.12 -5.06 8.34
C GLU A 54 -21.20 -5.58 7.39
N LEU A 55 -20.85 -6.49 6.48
CA LEU A 55 -21.74 -6.95 5.42
C LEU A 55 -22.46 -8.27 5.75
N ALA A 56 -21.98 -8.99 6.77
CA ALA A 56 -22.60 -10.23 7.20
C ALA A 56 -24.06 -10.00 7.60
N GLY A 57 -24.98 -10.75 6.98
CA GLY A 57 -26.42 -10.66 7.24
C GLY A 57 -27.17 -9.64 6.40
N LEU A 58 -26.50 -8.85 5.57
CA LEU A 58 -27.17 -8.00 4.58
C LEU A 58 -27.71 -8.82 3.40
N PRO A 59 -28.81 -8.37 2.77
CA PRO A 59 -29.23 -8.90 1.47
C PRO A 59 -28.09 -8.79 0.45
N LEU A 60 -27.91 -9.81 -0.39
CA LEU A 60 -26.78 -9.93 -1.31
C LEU A 60 -26.54 -8.65 -2.15
N ALA A 61 -27.61 -8.08 -2.71
CA ALA A 61 -27.52 -6.86 -3.51
C ALA A 61 -26.95 -5.67 -2.72
N GLN A 62 -27.39 -5.49 -1.46
CA GLN A 62 -26.89 -4.43 -0.58
C GLN A 62 -25.43 -4.67 -0.19
N ALA A 63 -25.09 -5.92 0.14
CA ALA A 63 -23.72 -6.32 0.46
C ALA A 63 -22.77 -6.05 -0.72
N GLN A 64 -23.18 -6.37 -1.95
CA GLN A 64 -22.39 -6.13 -3.16
C GLN A 64 -22.16 -4.64 -3.40
N THR A 65 -23.20 -3.81 -3.28
CA THR A 65 -23.07 -2.35 -3.44
C THR A 65 -22.12 -1.75 -2.40
N GLN A 66 -22.22 -2.16 -1.14
CA GLN A 66 -21.35 -1.67 -0.07
C GLN A 66 -19.91 -2.18 -0.22
N LEU A 67 -19.72 -3.45 -0.59
CA LEU A 67 -18.40 -4.01 -0.86
C LEU A 67 -17.69 -3.26 -2.00
N ALA A 68 -18.40 -2.93 -3.07
CA ALA A 68 -17.84 -2.14 -4.16
C ALA A 68 -17.32 -0.77 -3.67
N ARG A 69 -18.07 -0.09 -2.79
CA ARG A 69 -17.63 1.17 -2.18
C ARG A 69 -16.36 1.00 -1.34
N PHE A 70 -16.28 -0.07 -0.53
CA PHE A 70 -15.07 -0.38 0.23
C PHE A 70 -13.87 -0.65 -0.68
N CYS A 71 -14.05 -1.43 -1.75
CA CYS A 71 -12.99 -1.70 -2.72
C CYS A 71 -12.51 -0.43 -3.43
N THR A 72 -13.42 0.43 -3.89
CA THR A 72 -13.06 1.72 -4.51
C THR A 72 -12.28 2.61 -3.54
N SER A 73 -12.74 2.71 -2.30
CA SER A 73 -12.07 3.51 -1.26
C SER A 73 -10.66 2.98 -0.94
N ALA A 74 -10.53 1.67 -0.70
CA ALA A 74 -9.26 1.02 -0.42
C ALA A 74 -8.27 1.14 -1.59
N GLY A 75 -8.75 1.02 -2.84
CA GLY A 75 -7.95 1.23 -4.05
C GLY A 75 -7.41 2.65 -4.13
N GLY A 76 -8.26 3.67 -3.93
CA GLY A 76 -7.83 5.06 -3.93
C GLY A 76 -6.82 5.39 -2.83
N LEU A 77 -7.01 4.83 -1.63
CA LEU A 77 -6.04 4.95 -0.53
C LEU A 77 -4.69 4.30 -0.88
N ALA A 78 -4.72 3.08 -1.44
CA ALA A 78 -3.52 2.37 -1.85
C ALA A 78 -2.72 3.15 -2.91
N GLU A 79 -3.39 3.67 -3.94
CA GLU A 79 -2.77 4.47 -5.00
C GLU A 79 -2.16 5.76 -4.45
N GLY A 80 -2.89 6.48 -3.61
CA GLY A 80 -2.41 7.72 -2.97
C GLY A 80 -1.21 7.46 -2.06
N ALA A 81 -1.27 6.40 -1.26
CA ALA A 81 -0.21 6.01 -0.35
C ALA A 81 1.06 5.58 -1.10
N LEU A 82 0.92 4.81 -2.19
CA LEU A 82 2.04 4.42 -3.03
C LEU A 82 2.66 5.64 -3.70
N ARG A 83 1.85 6.53 -4.29
CA ARG A 83 2.33 7.78 -4.90
C ARG A 83 3.16 8.60 -3.91
N ALA A 84 2.62 8.84 -2.71
CA ALA A 84 3.32 9.59 -1.68
C ALA A 84 4.63 8.91 -1.24
N LEU A 85 4.66 7.58 -1.15
CA LEU A 85 5.88 6.83 -0.84
C LEU A 85 6.93 6.99 -1.94
N LEU A 86 6.54 6.92 -3.22
CA LEU A 86 7.45 7.08 -4.35
C LEU A 86 8.01 8.51 -4.44
N GLU A 87 7.18 9.52 -4.14
CA GLU A 87 7.62 10.92 -4.04
C GLU A 87 8.63 11.12 -2.90
N ARG A 88 8.36 10.55 -1.72
CA ARG A 88 9.32 10.54 -0.60
C ARG A 88 10.61 9.82 -0.96
N ALA A 89 10.53 8.71 -1.70
CA ALA A 89 11.71 7.96 -2.15
C ALA A 89 12.58 8.78 -3.10
N GLN A 90 11.97 9.52 -4.04
CA GLN A 90 12.69 10.42 -4.94
C GLN A 90 13.35 11.56 -4.18
N ALA A 91 12.65 12.17 -3.21
CA ALA A 91 13.22 13.22 -2.36
C ALA A 91 14.40 12.71 -1.51
N ALA A 92 14.40 11.44 -1.12
CA ALA A 92 15.51 10.76 -0.44
C ALA A 92 16.66 10.34 -1.39
N GLY A 93 16.59 10.68 -2.68
CA GLY A 93 17.62 10.38 -3.67
C GLY A 93 17.59 8.95 -4.24
N ALA A 94 16.53 8.17 -3.98
CA ALA A 94 16.41 6.80 -4.46
C ALA A 94 15.63 6.70 -5.78
N ARG A 95 16.25 6.12 -6.83
CA ARG A 95 15.52 5.65 -8.02
C ARG A 95 14.94 4.26 -7.73
N HIS A 96 13.63 4.10 -7.87
CA HIS A 96 12.92 2.87 -7.48
C HIS A 96 12.39 2.08 -8.68
N ARG A 97 12.28 0.76 -8.53
CA ARG A 97 11.55 -0.13 -9.45
C ARG A 97 10.60 -1.01 -8.64
N LEU A 98 9.32 -1.04 -9.02
CA LEU A 98 8.37 -2.02 -8.49
C LEU A 98 8.70 -3.39 -9.10
N VAL A 99 8.88 -4.39 -8.26
CA VAL A 99 9.08 -5.78 -8.69
C VAL A 99 7.84 -6.56 -8.25
N PRO A 100 7.07 -7.14 -9.18
CA PRO A 100 5.95 -8.02 -8.82
C PRO A 100 6.48 -9.21 -8.00
N GLN A 101 5.77 -9.59 -6.94
CA GLN A 101 5.97 -10.88 -6.28
C GLN A 101 5.29 -11.95 -7.15
N ALA A 102 6.02 -13.02 -7.46
CA ALA A 102 5.53 -14.18 -8.21
C ALA A 102 4.62 -15.08 -7.37
#